data_AF-F2JZN9-F1
#
_entry.id   AF-F2JZN9-F1
#
_cell.length_a   1.000
_cell.length_b   1.000
_cell.length_c   1.000
_cell.angle_alpha   90.00
_cell.angle_beta   90.00
_cell.angle_gamma   90.00
#
_symmetry.space_group_name_H-M   'P 1'
#
loop_
_entity.id
_entity.type
_entity.pdbx_description
1 polymer ?
#
loop_
_entity_poly.entity_id
_entity_poly.type
_entity_poly.pdbx_seq_one_letter_code
_entity_poly.pdbx_strand_id
1 'polypeptide(L)'
;MVKKARIMASRRHKFSKPKSKADTREEINSQVDQFLQQKGEIQQVKMGESGLQDGKYNTSHLGFIEPKKERTPLNDVIAEMQQRNAAKKPQTTPEKTKRPKKKIIYDDFGEPIRWVWEDE
;
A
#
# COMPACT_ATOMS: atom_id res chain seq x y z
N MET A 1 -38.27 -0.26 -48.57
CA MET A 1 -37.49 0.27 -47.44
C MET A 1 -37.86 -0.55 -46.20
N VAL A 2 -37.03 -1.49 -45.75
CA VAL A 2 -37.35 -2.33 -44.56
C VAL A 2 -36.26 -2.11 -43.52
N LYS A 3 -36.59 -1.40 -42.44
CA LYS A 3 -35.68 -1.15 -41.32
C LYS A 3 -35.67 -2.39 -40.42
N LYS A 4 -34.57 -3.15 -40.43
CA LYS A 4 -34.34 -4.27 -39.52
C LYS A 4 -33.86 -3.71 -38.18
N ALA A 5 -34.71 -3.72 -37.16
CA ALA A 5 -34.35 -3.31 -35.81
C ALA A 5 -33.44 -4.37 -35.17
N ARG A 6 -32.24 -3.97 -34.74
CA ARG A 6 -31.28 -4.82 -34.03
C ARG A 6 -31.56 -4.71 -32.54
N ILE A 7 -32.16 -5.76 -31.96
CA ILE A 7 -32.31 -5.87 -30.50
C ILE A 7 -30.94 -6.17 -29.90
N MET A 8 -30.32 -5.16 -29.26
CA MET A 8 -29.10 -5.33 -28.48
C MET A 8 -29.47 -5.92 -27.12
N ALA A 9 -29.37 -7.24 -26.97
CA ALA A 9 -29.45 -7.87 -25.65
C ALA A 9 -28.21 -7.47 -24.83
N SER A 10 -28.42 -6.66 -23.79
CA SER A 10 -27.36 -6.27 -22.86
C SER A 10 -26.90 -7.50 -22.06
N ARG A 11 -25.67 -7.94 -22.32
CA ARG A 11 -25.06 -9.09 -21.64
C ARG A 11 -24.54 -8.62 -20.28
N ARG A 12 -25.37 -8.64 -19.22
CA ARG A 12 -24.91 -8.42 -17.85
C ARG A 12 -23.86 -9.48 -17.50
N HIS A 13 -22.61 -9.07 -17.29
CA HIS A 13 -21.57 -9.96 -16.78
C HIS A 13 -21.92 -10.33 -15.33
N LYS A 14 -22.14 -11.62 -15.07
CA LYS A 14 -22.24 -12.13 -13.69
C LYS A 14 -20.84 -12.09 -13.09
N PHE A 15 -20.60 -11.16 -12.17
CA PHE A 15 -19.42 -11.23 -11.30
C PHE A 15 -19.57 -12.48 -10.42
N SER A 16 -18.64 -13.42 -10.54
CA SER A 16 -18.56 -14.55 -9.60
C SER A 16 -18.23 -14.00 -8.21
N LYS A 17 -18.90 -14.53 -7.19
CA LYS A 17 -18.56 -14.17 -5.81
C LYS A 17 -17.12 -14.61 -5.53
N PRO A 18 -16.30 -13.77 -4.89
CA PRO A 18 -14.99 -14.22 -4.42
C PRO A 18 -15.18 -15.35 -3.42
N LYS A 19 -14.31 -16.36 -3.46
CA LYS A 19 -14.32 -17.48 -2.51
C LYS A 19 -14.23 -16.94 -1.09
N SER A 20 -15.04 -17.48 -0.19
CA SER A 20 -14.94 -17.18 1.23
C SER A 20 -13.72 -17.89 1.84
N LYS A 21 -13.28 -17.44 3.03
CA LYS A 21 -12.23 -18.14 3.78
C LYS A 21 -12.65 -19.57 4.16
N ALA A 22 -13.95 -19.84 4.32
CA ALA A 22 -14.44 -21.19 4.58
C ALA A 22 -14.28 -22.06 3.34
N ASP A 23 -14.69 -21.56 2.17
CA ASP A 23 -14.56 -22.26 0.88
C ASP A 23 -13.10 -22.62 0.58
N THR A 24 -12.16 -21.70 0.86
CA THR A 24 -10.73 -21.96 0.70
C THR A 24 -10.22 -23.07 1.63
N ARG A 25 -10.74 -23.16 2.87
CA ARG A 25 -10.34 -24.24 3.80
C ARG A 25 -10.86 -25.59 3.33
N GLU A 26 -12.11 -25.64 2.89
CA GLU A 26 -12.71 -26.86 2.33
C GLU A 26 -11.94 -27.35 1.11
N GLU A 27 -11.55 -26.42 0.22
CA GLU A 27 -10.73 -26.71 -0.95
C GLU A 27 -9.35 -27.26 -0.58
N ILE A 28 -8.65 -26.64 0.38
CA ILE A 28 -7.34 -27.12 0.85
C ILE A 28 -7.46 -28.53 1.44
N ASN A 29 -8.48 -28.78 2.28
CA ASN A 29 -8.70 -30.09 2.86
C ASN A 29 -8.96 -31.16 1.79
N SER A 30 -9.80 -30.86 0.80
CA SER A 30 -10.06 -31.77 -0.31
C SER A 30 -8.80 -32.09 -1.12
N GLN A 31 -7.91 -31.11 -1.32
CA GLN A 31 -6.64 -31.32 -2.03
C GLN A 31 -5.69 -32.22 -1.23
N VAL A 32 -5.62 -32.02 0.09
CA VAL A 32 -4.83 -32.86 1.00
C VAL A 32 -5.34 -34.30 0.99
N ASP A 33 -6.65 -34.50 1.11
CA ASP A 33 -7.27 -35.84 1.09
C ASP A 33 -7.00 -36.56 -0.23
N GLN A 34 -7.14 -35.86 -1.36
CA GLN A 34 -6.85 -36.41 -2.67
C GLN A 34 -5.38 -36.82 -2.81
N PHE A 35 -4.45 -36.01 -2.30
CA PHE A 35 -3.02 -36.32 -2.30
C PHE A 35 -2.70 -37.57 -1.47
N LEU A 36 -3.32 -37.69 -0.29
CA LEU A 36 -3.18 -38.88 0.57
C LEU A 36 -3.77 -40.14 -0.07
N GLN A 37 -4.94 -40.03 -0.71
CA GLN A 37 -5.56 -41.15 -1.45
C GLN A 37 -4.69 -41.65 -2.59
N GLN A 38 -3.95 -40.75 -3.26
CA GLN A 38 -3.01 -41.09 -4.32
C GLN A 38 -1.69 -41.69 -3.80
N LYS A 39 -1.59 -42.00 -2.50
CA LYS A 39 -0.37 -42.47 -1.82
C LYS A 39 0.79 -41.48 -1.97
N GLY A 40 0.49 -40.18 -2.02
CA GLY A 40 1.52 -39.14 -1.97
C GLY A 40 2.27 -39.20 -0.64
N GLU A 41 3.61 -39.12 -0.70
CA GLU A 41 4.45 -39.05 0.49
C GLU A 41 4.60 -37.59 0.95
N ILE A 42 4.42 -37.34 2.25
CA ILE A 42 4.63 -36.03 2.84
C ILE A 42 6.10 -35.92 3.26
N GLN A 43 6.81 -34.98 2.65
CA GLN A 43 8.20 -34.68 3.02
C GLN A 43 8.25 -33.57 4.06
N GLN A 44 8.92 -33.83 5.19
CA GLN A 44 9.17 -32.82 6.20
C GLN A 44 10.54 -32.19 5.97
N VAL A 45 10.55 -30.91 5.57
CA VAL A 45 11.77 -30.11 5.37
C VAL A 45 11.99 -29.13 6.52
N LYS A 46 13.23 -28.70 6.73
CA LYS A 46 13.52 -27.68 7.75
C LYS A 46 12.98 -26.32 7.33
N MET A 47 12.65 -25.49 8.32
CA MET A 47 12.22 -24.12 8.06
C MET A 47 13.28 -23.35 7.27
N GLY A 48 12.84 -22.72 6.17
CA GLY A 48 13.71 -21.96 5.27
C GLY A 48 14.32 -22.78 4.14
N GLU A 49 14.36 -24.12 4.22
CA GLU A 49 15.00 -24.99 3.22
C GLU A 49 14.27 -24.94 1.87
N SER A 50 12.94 -24.86 1.88
CA SER A 50 12.11 -24.79 0.66
C SER A 50 12.32 -23.53 -0.18
N GLY A 51 12.98 -22.49 0.37
CA GLY A 51 13.29 -21.24 -0.33
C GLY A 51 14.64 -21.24 -1.05
N LEU A 52 15.45 -22.28 -0.86
CA LEU A 52 16.77 -22.41 -1.49
C LEU A 52 16.63 -23.21 -2.80
N GLN A 53 17.33 -22.77 -3.85
CA GLN A 53 17.61 -23.58 -5.04
C GLN A 53 19.03 -24.14 -4.89
N ASP A 54 19.17 -25.46 -4.87
CA ASP A 54 20.45 -26.17 -4.73
C ASP A 54 21.31 -25.70 -3.55
N GLY A 55 20.66 -25.44 -2.40
CA GLY A 55 21.33 -25.00 -1.17
C GLY A 55 21.74 -23.52 -1.16
N LYS A 56 21.32 -22.72 -2.15
CA LYS A 56 21.58 -21.27 -2.22
C LYS A 56 20.29 -20.50 -2.42
N TYR A 57 20.27 -19.23 -2.00
CA TYR A 57 19.16 -18.35 -2.33
C TYR A 57 19.10 -18.17 -3.85
N ASN A 58 17.91 -18.33 -4.42
CA ASN A 58 17.68 -18.06 -5.82
C ASN A 58 17.94 -16.57 -6.08
N THR A 59 19.01 -16.19 -6.77
CA THR A 59 19.37 -14.79 -7.04
C THR A 59 18.74 -14.24 -8.32
N SER A 60 17.93 -15.02 -9.05
CA SER A 60 17.36 -14.61 -10.34
C SER A 60 16.43 -13.40 -10.27
N HIS A 61 15.89 -13.11 -9.08
CA HIS A 61 15.00 -11.99 -8.82
C HIS A 61 15.74 -10.74 -8.31
N LEU A 62 17.06 -10.78 -8.16
CA LEU A 62 17.84 -9.58 -7.88
C LEU A 62 17.80 -8.72 -9.16
N GLY A 63 16.85 -7.79 -9.25
CA GLY A 63 16.63 -6.88 -10.38
C GLY A 63 17.78 -5.89 -10.67
N PHE A 64 18.99 -6.19 -10.20
CA PHE A 64 20.20 -5.38 -10.28
C PHE A 64 21.37 -6.15 -10.92
N ILE A 65 21.08 -7.06 -11.86
CA ILE A 65 22.13 -7.76 -12.64
C ILE A 65 22.81 -6.79 -13.61
N GLU A 66 22.17 -5.67 -13.97
CA GLU A 66 22.78 -4.67 -14.85
C GLU A 66 23.97 -3.97 -14.17
N PRO A 67 25.12 -3.84 -14.86
CA PRO A 67 26.23 -3.05 -14.36
C PRO A 67 25.78 -1.59 -14.16
N LYS A 68 26.38 -0.92 -13.17
CA LYS A 68 26.08 0.48 -12.85
C LYS A 68 26.22 1.35 -14.11
N LYS A 69 25.11 1.90 -14.59
CA LYS A 69 25.11 2.84 -15.72
C LYS A 69 25.66 4.19 -15.27
N GLU A 70 26.55 4.77 -16.07
CA GLU A 70 26.98 6.15 -15.90
C GLU A 70 25.78 7.08 -16.16
N ARG A 71 25.48 7.96 -15.19
CA ARG A 71 24.38 8.91 -15.30
C ARG A 71 24.89 10.18 -15.96
N THR A 72 24.12 10.76 -16.87
CA THR A 72 24.40 12.11 -17.40
C THR A 72 24.18 13.13 -16.28
N PRO A 73 25.23 13.82 -15.79
CA PRO A 73 25.06 14.83 -14.76
C PRO A 73 24.32 16.04 -15.35
N LEU A 74 23.19 16.40 -14.75
CA LEU A 74 22.36 17.53 -15.16
C LEU A 74 22.52 18.69 -14.17
N ASN A 75 23.77 19.06 -13.91
CA ASN A 75 24.13 20.05 -12.89
C ASN A 75 23.54 21.43 -13.17
N ASP A 76 23.46 21.81 -14.45
CA ASP A 76 22.95 23.12 -14.88
C ASP A 76 21.47 23.29 -14.53
N VAL A 77 20.65 22.26 -14.77
CA VAL A 77 19.21 22.29 -14.42
C VAL A 77 19.00 22.29 -12.91
N ILE A 78 19.86 21.59 -12.16
CA ILE A 78 19.85 21.64 -10.70
C ILE A 78 20.16 23.06 -10.21
N ALA A 79 21.16 23.72 -10.80
CA ALA A 79 21.51 25.10 -10.48
C ALA A 79 20.36 26.07 -10.80
N GLU A 80 19.72 25.96 -11.96
CA GLU A 80 18.53 26.75 -12.32
C GLU A 80 17.35 26.51 -11.37
N MET A 81 17.10 25.26 -10.98
CA MET A 81 16.08 24.91 -9.98
C MET A 81 16.35 25.57 -8.63
N GLN A 82 17.60 25.52 -8.16
CA GLN A 82 18.01 26.14 -6.91
C GLN A 82 17.85 27.66 -6.94
N GLN A 83 18.29 28.32 -8.03
CA GLN A 83 18.12 29.77 -8.19
C GLN A 83 16.64 30.17 -8.17
N ARG A 84 15.77 29.44 -8.87
CA ARG A 84 14.32 29.67 -8.87
C ARG A 84 13.69 29.45 -7.49
N ASN A 85 14.18 28.47 -6.73
CA ASN A 85 13.69 28.22 -5.37
C ASN A 85 14.18 29.29 -4.39
N ALA A 86 15.42 29.77 -4.53
CA ALA A 86 15.96 30.86 -3.71
C ALA A 86 15.30 32.22 -4.01
N ALA A 87 14.92 32.46 -5.27
CA ALA A 87 14.19 33.66 -5.68
C ALA A 87 12.77 33.73 -5.09
N LYS A 88 12.19 32.58 -4.71
CA LYS A 88 10.96 32.55 -3.92
C LYS A 88 11.32 32.91 -2.48
N LYS A 89 11.30 34.21 -2.17
CA LYS A 89 11.35 34.66 -0.77
C LYS A 89 10.29 33.88 0.01
N PRO A 90 10.63 33.29 1.18
CA PRO A 90 9.60 32.74 2.05
C PRO A 90 8.61 33.87 2.30
N GLN A 91 7.34 33.64 1.97
CA GLN A 91 6.28 34.54 2.40
C GLN A 91 6.40 34.58 3.91
N THR A 92 6.87 35.70 4.46
CA THR A 92 6.84 35.94 5.89
C THR A 92 5.37 35.90 6.24
N THR A 93 4.94 34.75 6.77
CA THR A 93 3.60 34.65 7.33
C THR A 93 3.54 35.72 8.41
N PRO A 94 2.59 36.67 8.32
CA PRO A 94 2.49 37.71 9.32
C PRO A 94 2.38 37.02 10.68
N GLU A 95 3.16 37.47 11.66
CA GLU A 95 3.07 36.97 13.03
C GLU A 95 1.60 37.05 13.44
N LYS A 96 1.00 35.89 13.70
CA LYS A 96 -0.39 35.83 14.12
C LYS A 96 -0.47 36.54 15.46
N THR A 97 -1.24 37.62 15.52
CA THR A 97 -1.56 38.27 16.79
C THR A 97 -2.14 37.23 17.72
N LYS A 98 -1.57 37.10 18.92
CA LYS A 98 -2.05 36.14 19.91
C LYS A 98 -3.48 36.55 20.29
N ARG A 99 -4.40 35.60 20.16
CA ARG A 99 -5.81 35.76 20.53
C ARG A 99 -6.08 34.87 21.73
N PRO A 100 -6.98 35.27 22.65
CA PRO A 100 -7.40 34.45 23.76
C PRO A 100 -7.77 33.04 23.28
N LYS A 101 -7.19 32.02 23.92
CA LYS A 101 -7.52 30.61 23.65
C LYS A 101 -8.44 30.09 24.73
N LYS A 102 -9.47 29.34 24.32
CA LYS A 102 -10.39 28.68 25.23
C LYS A 102 -9.72 27.40 25.76
N LYS A 103 -9.42 27.35 27.06
CA LYS A 103 -8.78 26.22 27.72
C LYS A 103 -9.78 25.51 28.62
N ILE A 104 -9.82 24.18 28.53
CA ILE A 104 -10.66 23.34 29.39
C ILE A 104 -9.88 23.05 30.67
N ILE A 105 -10.51 23.27 31.82
CA ILE A 105 -10.01 22.82 33.11
C ILE A 105 -10.64 21.46 33.40
N TYR A 106 -9.79 20.49 33.73
CA TYR A 106 -10.17 19.14 34.08
C TYR A 106 -10.03 18.94 35.58
N ASP A 107 -10.95 18.16 36.17
CA ASP A 107 -10.87 17.71 37.56
C ASP A 107 -9.77 16.65 37.77
N ASP A 108 -9.53 16.26 39.02
CA ASP A 108 -8.59 15.20 39.40
C ASP A 108 -8.90 13.84 38.73
N PHE A 109 -10.14 13.66 38.25
CA PHE A 109 -10.59 12.49 37.48
C PHE A 109 -10.61 12.69 35.96
N GLY A 110 -10.17 13.85 35.44
CA GLY A 110 -10.09 14.13 34.01
C GLY A 110 -11.41 14.55 33.35
N GLU A 111 -12.48 14.77 34.12
CA GLU A 111 -13.74 15.31 33.60
C GLU A 111 -13.66 16.83 33.38
N PRO A 112 -14.19 17.37 32.26
CA PRO A 112 -14.12 18.79 31.97
C PRO A 112 -15.10 19.59 32.85
N ILE A 113 -14.59 20.39 33.79
CA ILE A 113 -15.42 21.18 34.70
C ILE A 113 -15.86 22.49 34.03
N ARG A 114 -14.91 23.26 33.50
CA ARG A 114 -15.18 24.60 32.96
C ARG A 114 -14.18 25.05 31.92
N TRP A 115 -14.59 26.07 31.18
CA TRP A 115 -13.75 26.71 30.17
C TRP A 115 -13.29 28.07 30.67
N VAL A 116 -12.00 28.37 30.50
CA VAL A 116 -11.41 29.66 30.81
C VAL A 116 -10.73 30.20 29.56
N TRP A 117 -10.90 31.49 29.29
CA TRP A 117 -10.16 32.18 28.25
C TRP A 117 -8.83 32.63 28.84
N GLU A 118 -7.72 32.18 28.23
CA GLU A 118 -6.36 32.55 28.64
C GLU A 118 -5.77 33.43 27.52
N ASP A 119 -5.38 34.65 27.88
CA ASP A 119 -4.67 35.59 27.02
C ASP A 119 -3.17 35.25 27.11
N GLU A 120 -2.70 34.35 26.22
CA GLU A 120 -1.26 34.05 26.05
C GLU A 120 -0.54 35.12 25.21
#